data_AF-A0A3A6NVU3-F1
#
_entry.id   AF-A0A3A6NVU3-F1
#
_cell.length_a   1.000
_cell.length_b   1.000
_cell.length_c   1.000
_cell.angle_alpha   90.00
_cell.angle_beta   90.00
_cell.angle_gamma   90.00
#
_symmetry.space_group_name_H-M   'P 1'
#
loop_
_entity.id
_entity.type
_entity.pdbx_description
1 polymer ?
#
loop_
_entity_poly.entity_id
_entity_poly.type
_entity_poly.pdbx_seq_one_letter_code
_entity_poly.pdbx_strand_id
1 'polypeptide(L)'
;MNTADKSAVSIVDKYFSLLPERQCGECMVCCEYMPISAKGLIKPAQTLCPHVIVNRGCSIYETRPKVCRTWHCLWRRDASMPNEMRPDKSRMIFSLIVHEDERSLFEQAHITCIAMASKSDYAIPMVSETIQRYIDEGALPVWLSYGGGKQLVYPDPELADAIDRPVSTRFTEKVAEGKQWRARYENLQENLLRKNGLLECQFVKR
;
A
#
# COMPACT_ATOMS: atom_id res chain seq x y z
N MET A 1 15.94 -24.14 28.56
CA MET A 1 14.72 -23.42 28.13
C MET A 1 15.14 -22.02 27.73
N ASN A 2 15.27 -21.76 26.43
CA ASN A 2 15.53 -20.42 25.91
C ASN A 2 14.68 -20.25 24.65
N THR A 3 13.47 -19.72 24.83
CA THR A 3 12.57 -19.33 23.73
C THR A 3 13.01 -17.96 23.26
N ALA A 4 14.04 -17.94 22.40
CA ALA A 4 14.36 -16.76 21.62
C ALA A 4 13.16 -16.43 20.72
N ASP A 5 12.66 -15.21 20.86
CA ASP A 5 11.62 -14.58 20.07
C ASP A 5 11.91 -14.73 18.56
N LYS A 6 11.07 -15.51 17.87
CA LYS A 6 11.17 -15.81 16.44
C LYS A 6 10.02 -15.12 15.69
N SER A 7 9.86 -13.79 15.72
CA SER A 7 8.97 -13.15 14.71
C SER A 7 9.07 -11.62 14.52
N ALA A 8 10.13 -10.92 14.91
CA ALA A 8 10.28 -9.52 14.52
C ALA A 8 10.71 -9.42 13.04
N VAL A 9 9.77 -9.57 12.11
CA VAL A 9 9.99 -9.24 10.69
C VAL A 9 10.23 -7.73 10.62
N SER A 10 11.34 -7.30 10.00
CA SER A 10 11.59 -5.87 9.83
C SER A 10 10.46 -5.25 9.01
N ILE A 11 10.07 -4.01 9.33
CA ILE A 11 9.00 -3.31 8.61
C ILE A 11 9.29 -3.21 7.10
N VAL A 12 10.56 -3.11 6.72
CA VAL A 12 10.96 -3.13 5.31
C VAL A 12 10.70 -4.50 4.69
N ASP A 13 11.01 -5.59 5.39
CA ASP A 13 10.77 -6.95 4.87
C ASP A 13 9.28 -7.26 4.77
N LYS A 14 8.46 -6.79 5.72
CA LYS A 14 6.99 -6.83 5.65
C LYS A 14 6.48 -6.23 4.34
N TYR A 15 7.14 -5.21 3.80
CA TYR A 15 6.70 -4.53 2.59
C TYR A 15 7.31 -5.06 1.29
N PHE A 16 8.32 -5.92 1.31
CA PHE A 16 8.97 -6.45 0.09
C PHE A 16 8.93 -7.96 -0.06
N SER A 17 8.78 -8.71 1.02
CA SER A 17 8.77 -10.16 0.98
C SER A 17 7.36 -10.66 0.66
N LEU A 18 7.27 -11.65 -0.23
CA LEU A 18 6.02 -12.34 -0.49
C LEU A 18 5.84 -13.47 0.51
N LEU A 19 4.61 -13.63 0.99
CA LEU A 19 4.18 -14.76 1.78
C LEU A 19 3.99 -15.97 0.85
N PRO A 20 4.79 -17.05 1.00
CA PRO A 20 4.73 -18.21 0.12
C PRO A 20 3.38 -18.95 0.18
N GLU A 21 2.75 -18.95 1.35
CA GLU A 21 1.46 -19.60 1.63
C GLU A 21 0.26 -18.86 1.03
N ARG A 22 0.44 -17.59 0.66
CA ARG A 22 -0.61 -16.81 0.01
C ARG A 22 -0.38 -16.84 -1.48
N GLN A 23 -1.40 -17.24 -2.24
CA GLN A 23 -1.37 -17.19 -3.69
C GLN A 23 -2.52 -16.35 -4.25
N CYS A 24 -2.29 -15.72 -5.41
CA CYS A 24 -3.35 -14.95 -6.05
C CYS A 24 -4.52 -15.86 -6.46
N GLY A 25 -4.28 -17.12 -6.83
CA GLY A 25 -5.33 -18.05 -7.28
C GLY A 25 -6.22 -17.41 -8.35
N GLU A 26 -7.53 -17.51 -8.15
CA GLU A 26 -8.56 -16.91 -9.03
C GLU A 26 -8.76 -15.39 -8.84
N CYS A 27 -8.08 -14.73 -7.89
CA CYS A 27 -8.27 -13.31 -7.62
C CYS A 27 -7.64 -12.47 -8.74
N MET A 28 -8.48 -11.69 -9.43
CA MET A 28 -8.11 -10.83 -10.56
C MET A 28 -8.29 -9.34 -10.26
N VAL A 29 -8.67 -9.00 -9.03
CA VAL A 29 -9.09 -7.66 -8.62
C VAL A 29 -8.04 -6.59 -8.90
N CYS A 30 -6.76 -6.83 -8.60
CA CYS A 30 -5.71 -5.86 -8.89
C CYS A 30 -5.49 -5.65 -10.40
N CYS A 31 -5.73 -6.67 -11.23
CA CYS A 31 -5.65 -6.56 -12.69
C CYS A 31 -6.76 -5.67 -13.27
N GLU A 32 -7.86 -5.48 -12.53
CA GLU A 32 -8.93 -4.56 -12.88
C GLU A 32 -8.68 -3.16 -12.31
N TYR A 33 -8.45 -3.06 -11.01
CA TYR A 33 -8.45 -1.78 -10.30
C TYR A 33 -7.16 -0.97 -10.44
N MET A 34 -6.00 -1.61 -10.56
CA MET A 34 -4.73 -0.89 -10.63
C MET A 34 -4.45 -0.43 -12.07
N PRO A 35 -4.02 0.82 -12.31
CA PRO A 35 -3.59 1.24 -13.62
C PRO A 35 -2.28 0.53 -14.01
N ILE A 36 -2.09 0.30 -15.30
CA ILE A 36 -0.83 -0.21 -15.86
C ILE A 36 -0.40 0.75 -16.96
N SER A 37 0.82 1.27 -16.83
CA SER A 37 1.49 2.03 -17.88
C SER A 37 2.85 1.41 -18.09
N ALA A 38 2.92 0.46 -19.02
CA ALA A 38 4.15 -0.22 -19.39
C ALA A 38 4.22 -0.43 -20.90
N LYS A 39 5.44 -0.59 -21.42
CA LYS A 39 5.65 -0.91 -22.83
C LYS A 39 4.85 -2.16 -23.21
N GLY A 40 3.98 -2.04 -24.20
CA GLY A 40 3.14 -3.13 -24.68
C GLY A 40 1.87 -3.42 -23.86
N LEU A 41 1.63 -2.69 -22.77
CA LEU A 41 0.38 -2.81 -22.01
C LEU A 41 0.05 -1.48 -21.32
N ILE A 42 -0.93 -0.76 -21.87
CA ILE A 42 -1.54 0.42 -21.24
C ILE A 42 -2.96 0.03 -20.84
N LYS A 43 -3.29 0.20 -19.57
CA LYS A 43 -4.58 -0.15 -18.99
C LYS A 43 -4.99 0.89 -17.96
N PRO A 44 -6.12 1.60 -18.13
CA PRO A 44 -6.61 2.51 -17.11
C PRO A 44 -7.00 1.76 -15.82
N ALA A 45 -7.12 2.48 -14.72
CA ALA A 45 -7.68 1.95 -13.48
C ALA A 45 -9.14 1.54 -13.69
N GLN A 46 -9.64 0.60 -12.87
CA GLN A 46 -11.03 0.10 -12.92
C GLN A 46 -11.44 -0.45 -14.31
N THR A 47 -10.48 -1.03 -15.03
CA THR A 47 -10.71 -1.69 -16.32
C THR A 47 -10.00 -3.03 -16.28
N LEU A 48 -10.74 -4.11 -16.55
CA LEU A 48 -10.18 -5.45 -16.58
C LEU A 48 -9.07 -5.54 -17.62
N CYS A 49 -7.92 -6.07 -17.23
CA CYS A 49 -6.79 -6.26 -18.14
C CYS A 49 -7.20 -7.16 -19.32
N PRO A 50 -6.89 -6.79 -20.58
CA PRO A 50 -7.31 -7.55 -21.76
C PRO A 50 -6.71 -8.96 -21.83
N HIS A 51 -5.63 -9.22 -21.08
CA HIS A 51 -5.04 -10.54 -20.99
C HIS A 51 -5.65 -11.42 -19.89
N VAL A 52 -6.56 -10.89 -19.08
CA VAL A 52 -7.25 -11.69 -18.08
C VAL A 52 -8.36 -12.49 -18.75
N ILE A 53 -8.31 -13.81 -18.59
CA ILE A 53 -9.42 -14.70 -18.88
C ILE A 53 -10.14 -14.95 -17.56
N VAL A 54 -11.40 -14.53 -17.48
CA VAL A 54 -12.23 -14.66 -16.27
C VAL A 54 -12.19 -16.12 -15.77
N ASN A 55 -11.95 -16.29 -14.47
CA ASN A 55 -11.80 -17.58 -13.77
C ASN A 55 -10.62 -18.45 -14.25
N ARG A 56 -9.74 -17.95 -15.12
CA ARG A 56 -8.52 -18.64 -15.58
C ARG A 56 -7.23 -17.84 -15.35
N GLY A 57 -7.33 -16.56 -15.00
CA GLY A 57 -6.18 -15.71 -14.73
C GLY A 57 -5.58 -15.10 -16.00
N CYS A 58 -4.29 -14.75 -15.95
CA CYS A 58 -3.61 -14.05 -17.05
C CYS A 58 -3.18 -15.03 -18.16
N SER A 59 -3.64 -14.82 -19.38
CA SER A 59 -3.29 -15.63 -20.56
C SER A 59 -1.83 -15.53 -20.98
N ILE A 60 -1.14 -14.48 -20.53
CA ILE A 60 0.29 -14.24 -20.79
C ILE A 60 1.12 -14.36 -19.50
N TYR A 61 0.70 -15.15 -18.51
CA TYR A 61 1.29 -15.17 -17.16
C TYR A 61 2.83 -15.23 -17.15
N GLU A 62 3.41 -16.10 -17.97
CA GLU A 62 4.86 -16.31 -18.09
C GLU A 62 5.60 -15.15 -18.78
N THR A 63 4.91 -14.40 -19.64
CA THR A 63 5.47 -13.29 -20.44
C THR A 63 4.99 -11.92 -19.96
N ARG A 64 4.30 -11.86 -18.81
CA ARG A 64 3.81 -10.60 -18.21
C ARG A 64 4.89 -9.52 -18.17
N PRO A 65 4.53 -8.24 -18.43
CA PRO A 65 5.46 -7.13 -18.26
C PRO A 65 6.01 -7.06 -16.83
N LYS A 66 7.21 -6.49 -16.65
CA LYS A 66 7.89 -6.38 -15.35
C LYS A 66 6.98 -5.81 -14.25
N VAL A 67 6.24 -4.74 -14.55
CA VAL A 67 5.29 -4.11 -13.61
C VAL A 67 4.23 -5.07 -13.05
N CYS A 68 3.82 -6.07 -13.84
CA CYS A 68 2.85 -7.08 -13.40
C CYS A 68 3.50 -8.22 -12.59
N ARG A 69 4.82 -8.41 -12.70
CA ARG A 69 5.57 -9.44 -11.98
C ARG A 69 6.06 -8.96 -10.62
N THR A 70 6.32 -7.67 -10.49
CA THR A 70 6.92 -7.08 -9.28
C THR A 70 5.89 -6.43 -8.36
N TRP A 71 4.69 -6.13 -8.87
CA TRP A 71 3.61 -5.60 -8.05
C TRP A 71 2.79 -6.69 -7.36
N HIS A 72 2.56 -6.50 -6.07
CA HIS A 72 1.70 -7.34 -5.25
C HIS A 72 0.99 -6.48 -4.20
N CYS A 73 -0.30 -6.77 -3.95
CA CYS A 73 -1.04 -6.11 -2.86
C CYS A 73 -0.48 -6.51 -1.48
N LEU A 74 -0.80 -5.74 -0.45
CA LEU A 74 -0.34 -5.99 0.91
C LEU A 74 -0.88 -7.30 1.48
N TRP A 75 -2.02 -7.83 1.02
CA TRP A 75 -2.44 -9.18 1.39
C TRP A 75 -1.40 -10.25 1.02
N ARG A 76 -0.61 -10.07 -0.04
CA ARG A 76 0.47 -10.99 -0.44
C ARG A 76 1.76 -10.83 0.38
N ARG A 77 1.85 -9.80 1.24
CA ARG A 77 3.09 -9.39 1.92
C ARG A 77 2.95 -9.34 3.44
N ASP A 78 1.78 -8.94 3.94
CA ASP A 78 1.52 -8.69 5.35
C ASP A 78 0.84 -9.87 6.03
N ALA A 79 1.61 -10.64 6.81
CA ALA A 79 1.13 -11.84 7.48
C ALA A 79 0.08 -11.52 8.56
N SER A 80 0.08 -10.31 9.09
CA SER A 80 -0.89 -9.88 10.11
C SER A 80 -2.29 -9.66 9.54
N MET A 81 -2.43 -9.54 8.21
CA MET A 81 -3.72 -9.36 7.55
C MET A 81 -4.48 -10.70 7.48
N PRO A 82 -5.79 -10.77 7.81
CA PRO A 82 -6.52 -12.04 7.76
C PRO A 82 -6.69 -12.55 6.32
N ASN A 83 -6.96 -13.84 6.15
CA ASN A 83 -7.09 -14.46 4.83
C ASN A 83 -8.30 -13.92 4.05
N GLU A 84 -9.33 -13.51 4.77
CA GLU A 84 -10.57 -12.90 4.28
C GLU A 84 -10.32 -11.52 3.67
N MET A 85 -9.17 -10.89 3.96
CA MET A 85 -8.75 -9.64 3.31
C MET A 85 -8.23 -9.82 1.89
N ARG A 86 -8.16 -11.05 1.36
CA ARG A 86 -7.86 -11.27 -0.06
C ARG A 86 -8.83 -10.43 -0.91
N PRO A 87 -8.35 -9.66 -1.90
CA PRO A 87 -9.17 -8.59 -2.48
C PRO A 87 -10.50 -9.03 -3.10
N ASP A 88 -10.59 -10.23 -3.66
CA ASP A 88 -11.83 -10.78 -4.22
C ASP A 88 -12.85 -11.20 -3.15
N LYS A 89 -12.40 -11.43 -1.91
CA LYS A 89 -13.25 -11.74 -0.75
C LYS A 89 -13.67 -10.48 0.00
N SER A 90 -12.72 -9.58 0.26
CA SER A 90 -12.97 -8.38 1.07
C SER A 90 -13.54 -7.21 0.29
N ARG A 91 -13.40 -7.22 -1.04
CA ARG A 91 -13.66 -6.04 -1.89
C ARG A 91 -12.82 -4.82 -1.50
N MET A 92 -11.65 -5.07 -0.90
CA MET A 92 -10.65 -4.05 -0.56
C MET A 92 -9.29 -4.35 -1.20
N ILE A 93 -8.56 -3.31 -1.62
CA ILE A 93 -7.14 -3.43 -1.98
C ILE A 93 -6.33 -2.60 -1.00
N PHE A 94 -5.37 -3.24 -0.35
CA PHE A 94 -4.33 -2.56 0.41
C PHE A 94 -3.06 -2.60 -0.43
N SER A 95 -2.45 -1.45 -0.71
CA SER A 95 -1.22 -1.36 -1.49
C SER A 95 -0.24 -0.42 -0.80
N LEU A 96 1.03 -0.81 -0.77
CA LEU A 96 2.12 0.13 -0.60
C LEU A 96 2.31 0.85 -1.94
N ILE A 97 2.39 2.17 -1.89
CA ILE A 97 2.71 3.04 -3.01
C ILE A 97 4.00 3.77 -2.66
N VAL A 98 4.94 3.77 -3.60
CA VAL A 98 6.21 4.50 -3.48
C VAL A 98 6.42 5.28 -4.77
N HIS A 99 6.66 6.58 -4.66
CA HIS A 99 6.93 7.49 -5.74
C HIS A 99 8.31 8.14 -5.55
N GLU A 100 9.00 8.34 -6.67
CA GLU A 100 10.31 9.00 -6.74
C GLU A 100 10.19 10.52 -6.98
N ASP A 101 9.00 11.04 -7.24
CA ASP A 101 8.75 12.44 -7.61
C ASP A 101 8.45 13.36 -6.41
N GLU A 102 8.51 14.67 -6.63
CA GLU A 102 8.35 15.73 -5.62
C GLU A 102 6.88 15.95 -5.21
N ARG A 103 6.17 14.87 -4.84
CA ARG A 103 4.83 14.98 -4.23
C ARG A 103 4.92 15.43 -2.78
N SER A 104 3.76 15.76 -2.19
CA SER A 104 3.62 15.91 -0.74
C SER A 104 4.28 14.74 -0.02
N LEU A 105 4.94 15.02 1.12
CA LEU A 105 5.60 14.01 1.95
C LEU A 105 4.70 12.79 2.17
N PHE A 106 3.41 13.00 2.41
CA PHE A 106 2.45 11.94 2.71
C PHE A 106 2.06 11.07 1.51
N GLU A 107 2.52 11.41 0.31
CA GLU A 107 2.24 10.68 -0.93
C GLU A 107 3.47 9.96 -1.48
N GLN A 108 4.68 10.29 -1.02
CA GLN A 108 5.91 9.72 -1.57
C GLN A 108 6.08 8.23 -1.21
N ALA A 109 5.74 7.82 0.01
CA ALA A 109 5.61 6.43 0.40
C ALA A 109 4.40 6.30 1.32
N HIS A 110 3.40 5.51 0.95
CA HIS A 110 2.17 5.43 1.72
C HIS A 110 1.42 4.12 1.53
N ILE A 111 0.59 3.78 2.50
CA ILE A 111 -0.42 2.74 2.37
C ILE A 111 -1.66 3.38 1.76
N THR A 112 -2.19 2.81 0.69
CA THR A 112 -3.51 3.17 0.17
C THR A 112 -4.46 1.99 0.33
N CYS A 113 -5.63 2.27 0.90
CA CYS A 113 -6.73 1.34 1.11
C CYS A 113 -7.82 1.72 0.11
N ILE A 114 -8.09 0.89 -0.88
CA ILE A 114 -9.05 1.15 -1.96
C ILE A 114 -10.30 0.33 -1.69
N ALA A 115 -11.44 0.99 -1.52
CA ALA A 115 -12.75 0.36 -1.48
C ALA A 115 -13.34 0.26 -2.89
N MET A 116 -13.96 -0.87 -3.21
CA MET A 116 -14.51 -1.13 -4.54
C MET A 116 -15.99 -0.82 -4.67
N ALA A 117 -16.79 -1.13 -3.63
CA ALA A 117 -18.24 -1.06 -3.72
C ALA A 117 -18.80 0.22 -3.09
N SER A 118 -18.35 0.58 -1.89
CA SER A 118 -18.87 1.74 -1.18
C SER A 118 -17.84 2.36 -0.24
N LYS A 119 -17.97 3.67 0.02
CA LYS A 119 -17.23 4.34 1.10
C LYS A 119 -17.57 3.74 2.47
N SER A 120 -18.76 3.16 2.66
CA SER A 120 -19.14 2.50 3.91
C SER A 120 -18.35 1.22 4.20
N ASP A 121 -17.67 0.64 3.21
CA ASP A 121 -16.89 -0.60 3.37
C ASP A 121 -15.73 -0.42 4.39
N TYR A 122 -15.26 0.82 4.57
CA TYR A 122 -14.26 1.16 5.59
C TYR A 122 -14.74 0.94 7.04
N ALA A 123 -16.05 0.92 7.28
CA ALA A 123 -16.63 0.69 8.61
C ALA A 123 -16.88 -0.79 8.92
N ILE A 124 -16.65 -1.70 7.96
CA ILE A 124 -16.74 -3.14 8.20
C ILE A 124 -15.66 -3.51 9.23
N PRO A 125 -15.97 -4.19 10.35
CA PRO A 125 -15.04 -4.42 11.46
C PRO A 125 -13.67 -4.94 11.03
N MET A 126 -13.64 -5.99 10.21
CA MET A 126 -12.41 -6.57 9.66
C MET A 126 -11.57 -5.56 8.85
N VAL A 127 -12.23 -4.68 8.10
CA VAL A 127 -11.57 -3.65 7.29
C VAL A 127 -11.05 -2.53 8.18
N SER A 128 -11.87 -2.00 9.09
CA SER A 128 -11.47 -0.95 10.02
C SER A 128 -10.34 -1.40 10.95
N GLU A 129 -10.38 -2.64 11.45
CA GLU A 129 -9.30 -3.22 12.26
C GLU A 129 -8.00 -3.36 11.46
N THR A 130 -8.11 -3.72 10.18
CA THR A 130 -6.93 -3.78 9.29
C THR A 130 -6.33 -2.41 9.03
N ILE A 131 -7.16 -1.39 8.84
CA ILE A 131 -6.71 0.00 8.69
C ILE A 131 -6.07 0.48 9.99
N GLN A 132 -6.74 0.26 11.12
CA GLN A 132 -6.27 0.68 12.44
C GLN A 132 -4.90 0.09 12.76
N ARG A 133 -4.63 -1.17 12.38
CA ARG A 133 -3.28 -1.76 12.54
C ARG A 133 -2.18 -0.97 11.82
N TYR A 134 -2.42 -0.43 10.63
CA TYR A 134 -1.44 0.42 9.95
C TYR A 134 -1.32 1.80 10.59
N ILE A 135 -2.42 2.34 11.12
CA ILE A 135 -2.44 3.60 11.87
C ILE A 135 -1.63 3.45 13.16
N ASP A 136 -1.85 2.37 13.92
CA ASP A 136 -1.17 2.06 15.19
C ASP A 136 0.32 1.78 14.97
N GLU A 137 0.68 1.10 13.88
CA GLU A 137 2.09 0.93 13.46
C GLU A 137 2.74 2.29 13.18
N GLY A 138 1.96 3.25 12.68
CA GLY A 138 2.33 4.65 12.56
C GLY A 138 3.52 4.93 11.63
N ALA A 139 3.94 3.95 10.84
CA ALA A 139 5.18 4.03 10.08
C ALA A 139 5.04 4.74 8.72
N LEU A 140 3.88 4.60 8.10
CA LEU A 140 3.58 5.17 6.79
C LEU A 140 2.25 5.92 6.85
N PRO A 141 2.09 7.01 6.09
CA PRO A 141 0.79 7.61 5.86
C PRO A 141 -0.21 6.58 5.35
N VAL A 142 -1.46 6.67 5.82
CA VAL A 142 -2.55 5.78 5.43
C VAL A 142 -3.64 6.61 4.75
N TRP A 143 -3.95 6.24 3.51
CA TRP A 143 -4.98 6.88 2.70
C TRP A 143 -6.14 5.92 2.46
N LEU A 144 -7.36 6.43 2.52
CA LEU A 144 -8.57 5.77 2.03
C LEU A 144 -8.89 6.30 0.63
N SER A 145 -9.21 5.42 -0.32
CA SER A 145 -9.45 5.76 -1.73
C SER A 145 -10.77 5.16 -2.23
N TYR A 146 -11.68 5.99 -2.70
CA TYR A 146 -12.99 5.55 -3.21
C TYR A 146 -13.54 6.56 -4.22
N GLY A 147 -14.13 6.08 -5.32
CA GLY A 147 -14.79 6.94 -6.32
C GLY A 147 -13.87 8.00 -6.94
N GLY A 148 -12.58 7.71 -7.07
CA GLY A 148 -11.56 8.66 -7.57
C GLY A 148 -11.07 9.70 -6.55
N GLY A 149 -11.71 9.79 -5.38
CA GLY A 149 -11.26 10.61 -4.26
C GLY A 149 -10.33 9.85 -3.32
N LYS A 150 -9.52 10.59 -2.56
CA LYS A 150 -8.70 10.06 -1.48
C LYS A 150 -8.79 10.90 -0.22
N GLN A 151 -8.62 10.26 0.93
CA GLN A 151 -8.65 10.89 2.26
C GLN A 151 -7.48 10.36 3.09
N LEU A 152 -6.64 11.26 3.61
CA LEU A 152 -5.62 10.92 4.58
C LEU A 152 -6.28 10.61 5.92
N VAL A 153 -5.99 9.45 6.51
CA VAL A 153 -6.50 9.04 7.83
C VAL A 153 -5.38 8.82 8.85
N TYR A 154 -4.14 8.69 8.39
CA TYR A 154 -2.95 8.81 9.24
C TYR A 154 -1.81 9.46 8.44
N PRO A 155 -1.04 10.40 9.02
CA PRO A 155 -1.27 11.03 10.32
C PRO A 155 -2.63 11.75 10.41
N ASP A 156 -3.16 11.93 11.62
CA ASP A 156 -4.35 12.76 11.83
C ASP A 156 -4.07 14.23 11.44
N PRO A 157 -5.09 15.08 11.24
CA PRO A 157 -4.87 16.44 10.75
C PRO A 157 -3.94 17.32 11.61
N GLU A 158 -3.89 17.09 12.93
CA GLU A 158 -3.06 17.88 13.85
C GLU A 158 -1.60 17.48 13.72
N LEU A 159 -1.34 16.17 13.76
CA LEU A 159 -0.01 15.62 13.54
C LEU A 159 0.50 15.91 12.12
N ALA A 160 -0.36 15.83 11.11
CA ALA A 160 -0.02 16.15 9.73
C ALA A 160 0.43 17.62 9.58
N ASP A 161 -0.29 18.58 10.17
CA ASP A 161 0.08 19.99 10.16
C ASP A 161 1.40 20.23 10.90
N ALA A 162 1.61 19.58 12.05
CA ALA A 162 2.86 19.66 12.79
C ALA A 162 4.07 19.04 12.05
N ILE A 163 3.85 17.99 11.23
CA ILE A 163 4.88 17.39 10.38
C ILE A 163 5.22 18.29 9.19
N ASP A 164 4.21 18.91 8.56
CA ASP A 164 4.39 19.77 7.38
C ASP A 164 4.99 21.12 7.77
N ARG A 165 4.55 21.68 8.90
CA ARG A 165 4.84 23.07 9.32
C ARG A 165 5.33 23.13 10.77
N PRO A 166 6.44 22.45 11.12
CA PRO A 166 6.87 22.30 12.51
C PRO A 166 7.25 23.61 13.20
N VAL A 167 7.46 24.70 12.45
CA VAL A 167 7.80 26.03 12.98
C VAL A 167 6.57 26.93 13.16
N SER A 168 5.55 26.77 12.32
CA SER A 168 4.38 27.67 12.26
C SER A 168 3.06 27.01 12.62
N THR A 169 3.05 25.70 12.90
CA THR A 169 1.86 24.98 13.35
C THR A 169 1.32 25.57 14.67
N ARG A 170 0.00 25.54 14.82
CA ARG A 170 -0.65 25.83 16.10
C ARG A 170 -0.65 24.64 17.07
N PHE A 171 -0.43 23.43 16.56
CA PHE A 171 -0.42 22.17 17.31
C PHE A 171 0.97 21.91 17.88
N THR A 172 1.43 22.83 18.72
CA THR A 172 2.81 22.85 19.24
C THR A 172 3.18 21.57 19.99
N GLU A 173 2.22 20.95 20.66
CA GLU A 173 2.33 19.69 21.39
C GLU A 173 2.63 18.49 20.47
N LYS A 174 2.24 18.57 19.20
CA LYS A 174 2.50 17.53 18.19
C LYS A 174 3.86 17.69 17.51
N VAL A 175 4.56 18.81 17.68
CA VAL A 175 5.83 19.09 16.95
C VAL A 175 6.92 18.06 17.27
N ALA A 176 7.07 17.68 18.54
CA ALA A 176 8.08 16.69 18.93
C ALA A 176 7.77 15.31 18.32
N GLU A 177 6.50 14.89 18.36
CA GLU A 177 6.00 13.66 17.75
C GLU A 177 6.21 13.68 16.23
N GLY A 178 5.83 14.77 15.56
CA GLY A 178 5.97 14.94 14.11
C GLY A 178 7.42 14.90 13.63
N LYS A 179 8.35 15.52 14.37
CA LYS A 179 9.79 15.43 14.06
C LYS A 179 10.32 14.00 14.18
N GLN A 180 9.95 13.28 15.24
CA GLN A 180 10.34 11.88 15.41
C GLN A 180 9.74 10.99 14.33
N TRP A 181 8.48 11.21 13.98
CA TRP A 181 7.80 10.51 12.90
C TRP A 181 8.52 10.73 11.57
N ARG A 182 8.82 11.99 11.22
CA ARG A 182 9.50 12.35 9.97
C ARG A 182 10.86 11.66 9.85
N ALA A 183 11.67 11.65 10.91
CA ALA A 183 12.97 10.98 10.90
C ALA A 183 12.85 9.46 10.65
N ARG A 184 11.85 8.80 11.24
CA ARG A 184 11.56 7.38 10.97
C ARG A 184 11.06 7.16 9.54
N TYR A 185 10.18 8.02 9.07
CA TYR A 185 9.59 7.97 7.74
C TYR A 185 10.64 8.13 6.65
N GLU A 186 11.53 9.12 6.75
CA GLU A 186 12.59 9.37 5.76
C GLU A 186 13.54 8.17 5.66
N ASN A 187 13.94 7.59 6.81
CA ASN A 187 14.75 6.37 6.82
C ASN A 187 14.03 5.18 6.16
N LEU A 188 12.76 4.98 6.48
CA LEU A 188 11.95 3.93 5.86
C LEU A 188 11.81 4.16 4.36
N GLN A 189 11.45 5.37 3.95
CA GLN A 189 11.26 5.76 2.56
C GLN A 189 12.53 5.52 1.73
N GLU A 190 13.70 5.93 2.23
CA GLU A 190 14.97 5.64 1.54
C GLU A 190 15.17 4.13 1.33
N ASN A 191 14.91 3.32 2.35
CA ASN A 191 15.01 1.87 2.23
C ASN A 191 13.98 1.30 1.25
N LEU A 192 12.76 1.82 1.25
CA LEU A 192 11.71 1.45 0.30
C LEU A 192 12.11 1.83 -1.14
N LEU A 193 12.64 3.02 -1.37
CA LEU A 193 13.11 3.46 -2.67
C LEU A 193 14.29 2.62 -3.17
N ARG A 194 15.28 2.34 -2.32
CA ARG A 194 16.42 1.48 -2.68
C ARG A 194 15.96 0.08 -3.07
N LYS A 195 15.10 -0.56 -2.27
CA LYS A 195 14.54 -1.89 -2.61
C LYS A 195 13.61 -1.84 -3.83
N ASN A 196 12.85 -0.76 -4.04
CA ASN A 196 12.01 -0.60 -5.23
C ASN A 196 12.84 -0.38 -6.51
N GLY A 197 13.94 0.38 -6.42
CA GLY A 197 14.90 0.58 -7.52
C GLY A 197 15.57 -0.73 -7.93
N LEU A 198 15.92 -1.59 -6.96
CA LEU A 198 16.38 -2.96 -7.24
C LEU A 198 15.32 -3.81 -7.97
N LEU A 199 14.04 -3.46 -7.84
CA LEU A 199 12.91 -4.12 -8.50
C LEU A 199 12.46 -3.43 -9.80
N GLU A 200 13.12 -2.33 -10.22
CA GLU A 200 12.67 -1.28 -11.17
C GLU A 200 11.16 -1.31 -11.44
N CYS A 201 10.39 -0.77 -10.49
CA CYS A 201 8.96 -0.58 -10.67
C CYS A 201 8.65 0.87 -11.00
N GLN A 202 8.51 1.19 -12.29
CA GLN A 202 7.97 2.48 -12.72
C GLN A 202 6.44 2.44 -12.60
N PHE A 203 5.92 2.92 -11.47
CA PHE A 203 4.51 3.23 -11.34
C PHE A 203 4.25 4.71 -11.63
N VAL A 204 3.55 4.93 -12.74
CA VAL A 204 2.85 6.16 -13.14
C VAL A 204 3.66 7.43 -12.91
N LYS A 205 4.58 7.73 -13.85
CA LYS A 205 4.73 9.13 -14.28
C LYS A 205 3.40 9.51 -14.91
N ARG A 206 2.65 10.38 -14.24
CA ARG A 206 1.63 11.15 -14.97
C ARG A 206 2.35 12.17 -15.84
#